data_AF-D8PVF1-F1
#
_entry.id   AF-D8PVF1-F1
#
_cell.length_a   1.000
_cell.length_b   1.000
_cell.length_c   1.000
_cell.angle_alpha   90.00
_cell.angle_beta   90.00
_cell.angle_gamma   90.00
#
_symmetry.space_group_name_H-M   'P 1'
#
loop_
_entity.id
_entity.type
_entity.pdbx_description
1 polymer ?
#
loop_
_entity_poly.entity_id
_entity_poly.type
_entity_poly.pdbx_seq_one_letter_code
_entity_poly.pdbx_strand_id
1 'polypeptide(L)'
;MANAPTPNGRPQVSPLLLAEALGFVPQLILDDITNVGNDCIGQSLLGIEQFLKTEWAEKAGDDPEMLEDRMQEVEHGLHQCQTLLEHYTDIAFDSFEAWCLRNIFAVPPGLPYVLPHQEGLDLTTTPEQEQELLDEINALREQLANEKKISRLAQRAIRITTAERREAEKDLQRVSIVNRDDLKDLKRVPEKVVELQQAIAELPETEPAPALAAPPVHRPWEADRDSYVAWVTSQLVARAAIGAPTTSSSTSQPPSQDPAETDFMERLLETLNGPQ
;
A
#
# COMPACT_ATOMS: atom_id res chain seq x y z
N MET A 1 17.76 -49.18 -0.54
CA MET A 1 18.59 -49.98 0.39
C MET A 1 17.72 -50.34 1.59
N ALA A 2 17.47 -51.62 1.79
CA ALA A 2 16.53 -52.15 2.78
C ALA A 2 17.13 -52.05 4.19
N ASN A 3 16.36 -51.47 5.12
CA ASN A 3 16.76 -51.39 6.53
C ASN A 3 16.38 -52.70 7.24
N ALA A 4 17.36 -53.35 7.85
CA ALA A 4 17.19 -54.64 8.52
C ALA A 4 16.31 -54.52 9.78
N PRO A 5 15.51 -55.55 10.12
CA PRO A 5 14.67 -55.52 11.32
C PRO A 5 15.50 -55.85 12.56
N THR A 6 15.61 -54.91 13.50
CA THR A 6 16.14 -55.18 14.85
C THR A 6 15.12 -56.01 15.65
N PRO A 7 15.54 -56.98 16.48
CA PRO A 7 14.64 -58.04 16.95
C PRO A 7 13.79 -57.68 18.18
N ASN A 8 13.76 -56.43 18.64
CA ASN A 8 12.97 -56.03 19.82
C ASN A 8 12.47 -54.56 19.79
N GLY A 9 12.60 -53.86 18.67
CA GLY A 9 12.04 -52.52 18.51
C GLY A 9 10.73 -52.61 17.73
N ARG A 10 9.61 -52.20 18.31
CA ARG A 10 8.38 -51.98 17.51
C ARG A 10 8.74 -51.09 16.32
N PRO A 11 8.29 -51.38 15.09
CA PRO A 11 8.51 -50.49 13.96
C PRO A 11 7.96 -49.11 14.31
N GLN A 12 8.83 -48.15 14.58
CA GLN A 12 8.41 -46.79 14.81
C GLN A 12 8.11 -46.19 13.43
N VAL A 13 6.84 -45.83 13.21
CA VAL A 13 6.47 -44.93 12.11
C VAL A 13 7.30 -43.66 12.19
N SER A 14 7.55 -43.05 11.03
CA SER A 14 8.25 -41.77 10.97
C SER A 14 7.52 -40.73 11.84
N PRO A 15 8.21 -40.04 12.78
CA PRO A 15 7.60 -39.00 13.60
C PRO A 15 7.01 -37.86 12.74
N LEU A 16 7.44 -37.73 11.48
CA LEU A 16 6.91 -36.78 10.52
C LEU A 16 5.45 -37.06 10.15
N LEU A 17 5.04 -38.33 10.04
CA LEU A 17 3.66 -38.68 9.68
C LEU A 17 2.68 -38.21 10.76
N LEU A 18 3.10 -38.32 12.02
CA LEU A 18 2.29 -37.89 13.15
C LEU A 18 2.24 -36.37 13.25
N ALA A 19 3.37 -35.69 13.03
CA ALA A 19 3.41 -34.23 13.01
C ALA A 19 2.56 -33.66 11.86
N GLU A 20 2.57 -34.32 10.71
CA GLU A 20 1.73 -33.98 9.55
C GLU A 20 0.24 -34.21 9.83
N ALA A 21 -0.10 -35.31 10.52
CA ALA A 21 -1.49 -35.63 10.87
C ALA A 21 -2.08 -34.67 11.91
N LEU A 22 -1.28 -34.26 12.89
CA LEU A 22 -1.71 -33.36 13.97
C LEU A 22 -1.57 -31.88 13.57
N GLY A 23 -0.75 -31.57 12.56
CA GLY A 23 -0.39 -30.19 12.19
C GLY A 23 0.62 -29.53 13.13
N PHE A 24 1.11 -30.24 14.15
CA PHE A 24 2.12 -29.80 15.09
C PHE A 24 2.93 -30.99 15.61
N VAL A 25 4.12 -30.72 16.16
CA VAL A 25 4.96 -31.74 16.78
C VAL A 25 4.47 -32.03 18.19
N PRO A 26 4.12 -33.28 18.55
CA PRO A 26 3.57 -33.62 19.88
C PRO A 26 4.43 -33.17 21.07
N GLN A 27 5.75 -33.19 20.89
CA GLN A 27 6.70 -32.75 21.90
C GLN A 27 6.47 -31.30 22.34
N LEU A 28 6.07 -30.40 21.42
CA LEU A 28 5.78 -29.00 21.76
C LEU A 28 4.63 -28.86 22.77
N ILE A 29 3.58 -29.67 22.62
CA ILE A 29 2.46 -29.66 23.59
C ILE A 29 2.91 -30.20 24.94
N LEU A 30 3.77 -31.21 24.95
CA LEU A 30 4.29 -31.77 26.20
C LEU A 30 5.19 -30.76 26.91
N ASP A 31 6.04 -30.04 26.18
CA ASP A 31 6.85 -28.94 26.69
C ASP A 31 5.97 -27.83 27.28
N ASP A 32 4.92 -27.41 26.55
CA ASP A 32 3.97 -26.40 27.01
C ASP A 32 3.24 -26.83 28.29
N ILE A 33 2.84 -28.11 28.41
CA ILE A 33 2.22 -28.66 29.61
C ILE A 33 3.19 -28.63 30.79
N THR A 34 4.46 -29.01 30.59
CA THR A 34 5.49 -28.98 31.63
C THR A 34 5.74 -27.53 32.09
N ASN A 35 5.81 -26.58 31.16
CA ASN A 35 5.96 -25.16 31.49
C ASN A 35 4.80 -24.65 32.34
N VAL A 36 3.56 -24.92 31.92
CA VAL A 36 2.35 -24.54 32.69
C VAL A 36 2.30 -25.23 34.05
N GLY A 37 2.74 -26.50 34.13
CA GLY A 37 2.83 -27.25 35.38
C GLY A 37 3.79 -26.59 36.37
N ASN A 38 4.98 -26.22 35.92
CA ASN A 38 5.99 -25.55 36.74
C ASN A 38 5.55 -24.15 37.17
N ASP A 39 4.92 -23.38 36.27
CA ASP A 39 4.34 -22.07 36.60
C ASP A 39 3.24 -22.20 37.66
N CYS A 40 2.38 -23.23 37.56
CA CYS A 40 1.31 -23.48 38.53
C CYS A 40 1.85 -23.83 39.93
N ILE A 41 2.94 -24.63 39.98
CA ILE A 41 3.63 -24.94 41.23
C ILE A 41 4.19 -23.67 41.87
N GLY A 42 4.88 -22.84 41.08
CA GLY A 42 5.40 -21.56 41.56
C GLY A 42 4.30 -20.66 42.12
N GLN A 43 3.18 -20.51 41.39
CA GLN A 43 2.03 -19.72 41.84
C GLN A 43 1.38 -20.27 43.11
N SER A 44 1.27 -21.59 43.22
CA SER A 44 0.71 -22.25 44.41
C SER A 44 1.59 -22.03 45.63
N LEU A 45 2.91 -22.13 45.45
CA LEU A 45 3.88 -21.91 46.52
C LEU A 45 3.89 -20.45 46.98
N LEU A 46 3.79 -19.48 46.06
CA LEU A 46 3.64 -18.07 46.39
C LEU A 46 2.35 -17.79 47.18
N GLY A 47 1.25 -18.45 46.83
CA GLY A 47 -0.01 -18.37 47.59
C GLY A 47 0.13 -18.92 49.02
N ILE A 48 0.85 -20.04 49.18
CA ILE A 48 1.15 -20.62 50.49
C ILE A 48 2.09 -19.70 51.29
N GLU A 49 3.10 -19.12 50.66
CA GLU A 49 4.02 -18.16 51.28
C GLU A 49 3.27 -16.96 51.85
N GLN A 50 2.40 -16.35 51.04
CA GLN A 50 1.60 -15.21 51.47
C GLN A 50 0.67 -15.58 52.64
N PHE A 51 0.04 -16.75 52.58
CA PHE A 51 -0.79 -17.24 53.67
C PHE A 51 0.02 -17.45 54.96
N LEU A 52 1.18 -18.11 54.89
CA LEU A 52 2.02 -18.36 56.06
C LEU A 52 2.60 -17.07 56.66
N LYS A 53 2.99 -16.10 55.81
CA LYS A 53 3.48 -14.79 56.29
C LYS A 53 2.37 -14.00 56.98
N THR A 54 1.20 -13.85 56.35
CA THR A 54 0.11 -13.01 56.89
C THR A 54 -0.68 -13.68 58.02
N GLU A 55 -1.02 -14.96 57.91
CA GLU A 55 -1.91 -15.62 58.88
C GLU A 55 -1.14 -16.30 60.02
N TRP A 56 0.09 -16.77 59.78
CA TRP A 56 0.85 -17.54 60.78
C TRP A 56 1.98 -16.73 61.42
N ALA A 57 2.75 -15.95 60.67
CA ALA A 57 3.84 -15.16 61.23
C ALA A 57 3.32 -13.85 61.89
N GLU A 58 2.56 -13.04 61.14
CA GLU A 58 2.11 -11.72 61.60
C GLU A 58 1.05 -11.77 62.72
N LYS A 59 0.12 -12.75 62.69
CA LYS A 59 -0.92 -12.85 63.73
C LYS A 59 -0.46 -13.51 65.03
N ALA A 60 0.71 -14.14 65.04
CA ALA A 60 1.15 -15.00 66.16
C ALA A 60 2.23 -14.37 67.05
N GLY A 61 2.71 -13.15 66.79
CA GLY A 61 3.82 -12.55 67.54
C GLY A 61 3.65 -11.06 67.82
N ASP A 62 3.75 -10.68 69.10
CA ASP A 62 3.91 -9.29 69.58
C ASP A 62 5.40 -8.87 69.68
N ASP A 63 6.35 -9.82 69.60
CA ASP A 63 7.81 -9.58 69.72
C ASP A 63 8.54 -9.64 68.36
N PRO A 64 9.38 -8.64 68.01
CA PRO A 64 10.01 -8.54 66.69
C PRO A 64 11.08 -9.61 66.42
N GLU A 65 11.83 -10.06 67.44
CA GLU A 65 12.88 -11.07 67.30
C GLU A 65 12.30 -12.46 66.98
N MET A 66 11.17 -12.81 67.61
CA MET A 66 10.44 -14.06 67.36
C MET A 66 9.72 -14.07 66.00
N LEU A 67 9.43 -12.90 65.43
CA LEU A 67 8.83 -12.78 64.11
C LEU A 67 9.85 -13.08 63.01
N GLU A 68 11.07 -12.54 63.13
CA GLU A 68 12.17 -12.80 62.18
C GLU A 68 12.54 -14.29 62.12
N ASP A 69 12.68 -14.94 63.27
CA ASP A 69 12.98 -16.38 63.36
C ASP A 69 11.91 -17.24 62.67
N ARG A 70 10.63 -16.90 62.87
CA ARG A 70 9.49 -17.60 62.25
C ARG A 70 9.41 -17.36 60.75
N MET A 71 9.69 -16.14 60.29
CA MET A 71 9.76 -15.85 58.85
C MET A 71 10.88 -16.64 58.20
N GLN A 72 12.05 -16.74 58.85
CA GLN A 72 13.17 -17.52 58.35
C GLN A 72 12.87 -19.03 58.32
N GLU A 73 12.18 -19.56 59.33
CA GLU A 73 11.73 -20.96 59.34
C GLU A 73 10.73 -21.25 58.20
N VAL A 74 9.78 -20.35 57.96
CA VAL A 74 8.81 -20.46 56.85
C VAL A 74 9.52 -20.43 55.51
N GLU A 75 10.44 -19.48 55.28
CA GLU A 75 11.19 -19.39 54.03
C GLU A 75 12.05 -20.63 53.79
N HIS A 76 12.71 -21.14 54.84
CA HIS A 76 13.50 -22.36 54.74
C HIS A 76 12.64 -23.60 54.43
N GLY A 77 11.54 -23.79 55.16
CA GLY A 77 10.62 -24.90 54.94
C GLY A 77 9.93 -24.84 53.57
N LEU A 78 9.57 -23.65 53.13
CA LEU A 78 8.98 -23.41 51.81
C LEU A 78 9.98 -23.72 50.69
N HIS A 79 11.24 -23.31 50.85
CA HIS A 79 12.28 -23.61 49.88
C HIS A 79 12.58 -25.12 49.80
N GLN A 80 12.57 -25.83 50.93
CA GLN A 80 12.68 -27.29 50.94
C GLN A 80 11.48 -27.95 50.24
N CYS A 81 10.26 -27.45 50.48
CA CYS A 81 9.05 -27.92 49.82
C CYS A 81 9.10 -27.69 48.31
N GLN A 82 9.56 -26.51 47.89
CA GLN A 82 9.77 -26.17 46.49
C GLN A 82 10.70 -27.16 45.79
N THR A 83 11.90 -27.34 46.36
CA THR A 83 12.92 -28.23 45.79
C THR A 83 12.41 -29.66 45.68
N LEU A 84 11.66 -30.11 46.71
CA LEU A 84 11.05 -31.43 46.72
C LEU A 84 9.99 -31.58 45.62
N LEU A 85 9.12 -30.57 45.48
CA LEU A 85 8.03 -30.58 44.53
C LEU A 85 8.55 -30.49 43.09
N GLU A 86 9.53 -29.62 42.82
CA GLU A 86 10.24 -29.55 41.53
C GLU A 86 10.83 -30.91 41.17
N HIS A 87 11.57 -31.55 42.08
CA HIS A 87 12.20 -32.84 41.82
C HIS A 87 11.19 -33.96 41.47
N TYR A 88 10.10 -34.08 42.23
CA TYR A 88 9.09 -35.09 41.96
C TYR A 88 8.26 -34.78 40.71
N THR A 89 8.03 -33.49 40.45
CA THR A 89 7.27 -33.04 39.28
C THR A 89 8.06 -33.29 38.01
N ASP A 90 9.37 -33.04 37.99
CA ASP A 90 10.25 -33.35 36.85
C ASP A 90 10.18 -34.85 36.52
N ILE A 91 10.34 -35.73 37.52
CA ILE A 91 10.27 -37.19 37.31
C ILE A 91 8.89 -37.62 36.79
N ALA A 92 7.83 -37.01 37.31
CA ALA A 92 6.47 -37.31 36.90
C ALA A 92 6.19 -36.84 35.48
N PHE A 93 6.63 -35.64 35.09
CA PHE A 93 6.47 -35.11 33.75
C PHE A 93 7.35 -35.84 32.73
N ASP A 94 8.58 -36.22 33.07
CA ASP A 94 9.41 -37.09 32.21
C ASP A 94 8.72 -38.44 31.94
N SER A 95 8.14 -39.04 32.98
CA SER A 95 7.40 -40.30 32.86
C SER A 95 6.11 -40.14 32.06
N PHE A 96 5.43 -39.02 32.23
CA PHE A 96 4.24 -38.65 31.48
C PHE A 96 4.55 -38.41 30.01
N GLU A 97 5.61 -37.67 29.68
CA GLU A 97 6.08 -37.40 28.32
C GLU A 97 6.38 -38.73 27.61
N ALA A 98 7.20 -39.58 28.24
CA ALA A 98 7.55 -40.89 27.71
C ALA A 98 6.31 -41.77 27.51
N TRP A 99 5.33 -41.72 28.41
CA TRP A 99 4.10 -42.48 28.28
C TRP A 99 3.20 -41.94 27.16
N CYS A 100 3.07 -40.62 27.03
CA CYS A 100 2.30 -39.96 25.97
C CYS A 100 2.87 -40.30 24.58
N LEU A 101 4.18 -40.17 24.41
CA LEU A 101 4.85 -40.51 23.15
C LEU A 101 4.76 -41.99 22.79
N ARG A 102 4.65 -42.87 23.79
CA ARG A 102 4.55 -44.32 23.56
C ARG A 102 3.13 -44.84 23.31
N ASN A 103 2.09 -44.15 23.80
CA ASN A 103 0.71 -44.67 23.79
C ASN A 103 -0.26 -43.75 23.05
N ILE A 104 -0.28 -42.45 23.33
CA ILE A 104 -1.22 -41.50 22.74
C ILE A 104 -0.73 -41.07 21.36
N PHE A 105 0.53 -40.64 21.30
CA PHE A 105 1.21 -40.16 20.11
C PHE A 105 1.99 -41.28 19.41
N ALA A 106 1.41 -42.47 19.39
CA ALA A 106 2.01 -43.65 18.76
C ALA A 106 1.05 -44.25 17.74
N VAL A 107 1.52 -44.40 16.50
CA VAL A 107 0.77 -45.15 15.49
C VAL A 107 1.21 -46.62 15.55
N PRO A 108 0.27 -47.57 15.63
CA PRO A 108 0.61 -48.98 15.66
C PRO A 108 1.30 -49.40 14.35
N PRO A 109 2.36 -50.23 14.43
CA PRO A 109 3.06 -50.70 13.25
C PRO A 109 2.14 -51.59 12.40
N GLY A 110 2.15 -51.39 11.08
CA GLY A 110 1.41 -52.22 10.13
C GLY A 110 -0.01 -51.77 9.81
N LEU A 111 -0.46 -50.62 10.32
CA LEU A 111 -1.70 -49.99 9.85
C LEU A 111 -1.39 -49.03 8.70
N PRO A 112 -1.99 -49.23 7.50
CA PRO A 112 -1.87 -48.27 6.41
C PRO A 112 -2.74 -47.05 6.72
N TYR A 113 -2.17 -46.06 7.41
CA TYR A 113 -2.81 -44.77 7.61
C TYR A 113 -2.51 -43.88 6.41
N VAL A 114 -3.56 -43.38 5.75
CA VAL A 114 -3.48 -42.37 4.70
C VAL A 114 -4.08 -41.10 5.29
N LEU A 115 -3.31 -40.02 5.30
CA LEU A 115 -3.82 -38.75 5.78
C LEU A 115 -4.87 -38.21 4.78
N PRO A 116 -5.86 -37.43 5.23
CA PRO A 116 -6.89 -36.89 4.33
C PRO A 116 -6.33 -36.08 3.16
N HIS A 117 -5.21 -35.36 3.35
CA HIS A 117 -4.56 -34.61 2.27
C HIS A 117 -3.60 -35.45 1.41
N GLN A 118 -3.33 -36.69 1.80
CA GLN A 118 -2.62 -37.68 0.99
C GLN A 118 -3.63 -38.53 0.17
N GLU A 119 -4.93 -38.33 0.38
CA GLU A 119 -5.98 -38.97 -0.41
C GLU A 119 -5.94 -38.43 -1.84
N GLY A 120 -5.63 -39.30 -2.80
CA GLY A 120 -5.46 -38.93 -4.21
C GLY A 120 -4.06 -38.50 -4.62
N LEU A 121 -3.05 -38.67 -3.75
CA LEU A 121 -1.65 -38.45 -4.12
C LEU A 121 -1.18 -39.56 -5.07
N ASP A 122 -1.02 -39.22 -6.35
CA ASP A 122 -0.49 -40.14 -7.35
C ASP A 122 1.04 -40.10 -7.37
N LEU A 123 1.65 -41.06 -6.66
CA LEU A 123 3.11 -41.24 -6.60
C LEU A 123 3.67 -41.93 -7.85
N THR A 124 2.86 -42.19 -8.89
CA THR A 124 3.31 -42.81 -10.15
C THR A 124 3.76 -41.79 -11.20
N THR A 125 3.56 -40.50 -10.94
CA THR A 125 3.96 -39.39 -11.82
C THR A 125 5.47 -39.39 -12.03
N THR A 126 5.92 -39.26 -13.29
CA THR A 126 7.35 -39.19 -13.61
C THR A 126 7.88 -37.75 -13.47
N PRO A 127 9.17 -37.54 -13.15
CA PRO A 127 9.72 -36.19 -12.98
C PRO A 127 9.62 -35.34 -14.26
N GLU A 128 9.56 -35.97 -15.43
CA GLU A 128 9.34 -35.27 -16.69
C GLU A 128 7.91 -34.69 -16.79
N GLN A 129 6.91 -35.43 -16.31
CA GLN A 129 5.52 -34.95 -16.26
C GLN A 129 5.34 -33.82 -15.25
N GLU A 130 6.02 -33.89 -14.10
CA GLU A 130 6.04 -32.78 -13.14
C GLU A 130 6.64 -31.51 -13.75
N GLN A 131 7.75 -31.64 -14.49
CA GLN A 131 8.37 -30.51 -15.16
C GLN A 131 7.47 -29.92 -16.25
N GLU A 132 6.81 -30.75 -17.05
CA GLU A 132 5.84 -30.30 -18.06
C GLU A 132 4.68 -29.51 -17.43
N LEU A 133 4.12 -30.01 -16.31
CA LEU A 133 3.08 -29.30 -15.57
C LEU A 133 3.58 -27.98 -14.97
N LEU A 134 4.81 -27.93 -14.45
CA LEU A 134 5.40 -26.69 -13.96
C LEU A 134 5.60 -25.66 -15.08
N ASP A 135 6.03 -26.11 -16.25
CA ASP A 135 6.19 -25.26 -17.44
C ASP A 135 4.82 -24.76 -17.93
N GLU A 136 3.79 -25.60 -17.92
CA GLU A 136 2.40 -25.21 -18.22
C GLU A 136 1.88 -24.16 -17.22
N ILE A 137 2.10 -24.36 -15.91
CA ILE A 137 1.74 -23.39 -14.87
C ILE A 137 2.43 -22.05 -15.11
N ASN A 138 3.71 -22.05 -15.50
CA ASN A 138 4.45 -20.83 -15.78
C ASN A 138 3.94 -20.13 -17.04
N ALA A 139 3.63 -20.88 -18.10
CA ALA A 139 3.01 -20.35 -19.31
C ALA A 139 1.63 -19.70 -19.00
N LEU A 140 0.80 -20.36 -18.19
CA LEU A 140 -0.49 -19.82 -17.76
C LEU A 140 -0.33 -18.56 -16.91
N ARG A 141 0.68 -18.50 -16.03
CA ARG A 141 0.99 -17.29 -15.25
C ARG A 141 1.39 -16.13 -16.16
N GLU A 142 2.17 -16.37 -17.20
CA GLU A 142 2.54 -15.36 -18.18
C GLU A 142 1.33 -14.88 -18.99
N GLN A 143 0.49 -15.81 -19.45
CA GLN A 143 -0.77 -15.47 -20.12
C GLN A 143 -1.66 -14.60 -19.23
N LEU A 144 -1.84 -14.96 -17.97
CA LEU A 144 -2.62 -14.19 -17.01
C LEU A 144 -2.03 -12.79 -16.78
N ALA A 145 -0.71 -12.66 -16.75
CA ALA A 145 -0.04 -11.37 -16.62
C ALA A 145 -0.30 -10.48 -17.85
N ASN A 146 -0.24 -11.06 -19.05
CA ASN A 146 -0.52 -10.37 -20.31
C ASN A 146 -1.99 -9.94 -20.38
N GLU A 147 -2.92 -10.81 -20.03
CA GLU A 147 -4.36 -10.48 -19.96
C GLU A 147 -4.64 -9.37 -18.96
N LYS A 148 -4.04 -9.42 -17.76
CA LYS A 148 -4.16 -8.35 -16.76
C LYS A 148 -3.59 -7.03 -17.28
N LYS A 149 -2.48 -7.05 -18.03
CA LYS A 149 -1.91 -5.84 -18.65
C LYS A 149 -2.85 -5.24 -19.69
N ILE A 150 -3.39 -6.06 -20.59
CA ILE A 150 -4.35 -5.63 -21.62
C ILE A 150 -5.62 -5.08 -20.95
N SER A 151 -6.15 -5.77 -19.93
CA SER A 151 -7.32 -5.31 -19.19
C SER A 151 -7.11 -3.92 -18.56
N ARG A 152 -5.93 -3.67 -17.95
CA ARG A 152 -5.59 -2.34 -17.40
C ARG A 152 -5.54 -1.26 -18.48
N LEU A 153 -4.94 -1.56 -19.63
CA LEU A 153 -4.86 -0.62 -20.76
C LEU A 153 -6.24 -0.32 -21.34
N ALA A 154 -7.08 -1.35 -21.54
CA ALA A 154 -8.45 -1.20 -21.99
C ALA A 154 -9.27 -0.34 -21.01
N GLN A 155 -9.14 -0.58 -19.70
CA GLN A 155 -9.85 0.21 -18.70
C GLN A 155 -9.38 1.68 -18.67
N ARG A 156 -8.09 1.94 -18.91
CA ARG A 156 -7.57 3.30 -19.08
C ARG A 156 -8.14 3.98 -20.33
N ALA A 157 -8.18 3.26 -21.45
CA ALA A 157 -8.75 3.78 -22.69
C ALA A 157 -10.25 4.10 -22.55
N ILE A 158 -11.02 3.25 -21.85
CA ILE A 158 -12.42 3.52 -21.53
C ILE A 158 -12.54 4.81 -20.72
N ARG A 159 -11.70 5.02 -19.69
CA ARG A 159 -11.75 6.27 -18.90
C ARG A 159 -11.49 7.51 -19.75
N ILE A 160 -10.45 7.49 -20.59
CA ILE A 160 -10.11 8.62 -21.46
C ILE A 160 -11.25 8.90 -22.44
N THR A 161 -11.72 7.87 -23.17
CA THR A 161 -12.80 8.02 -24.15
C THR A 161 -14.12 8.47 -23.52
N THR A 162 -14.44 8.04 -22.29
CA THR A 162 -15.62 8.57 -21.57
C THR A 162 -15.48 10.03 -21.17
N ALA A 163 -14.27 10.50 -20.85
CA ALA A 163 -14.00 11.90 -20.55
C ALA A 163 -14.09 12.77 -21.81
N GLU A 164 -13.45 12.34 -22.90
CA GLU A 164 -13.53 13.00 -24.22
C GLU A 164 -14.97 13.08 -24.72
N ARG A 165 -15.72 11.98 -24.62
CA ARG A 165 -17.14 11.95 -24.96
C ARG A 165 -17.93 12.98 -24.15
N ARG A 166 -17.68 13.08 -22.84
CA ARG A 166 -18.37 14.05 -21.98
C ARG A 166 -18.04 15.50 -22.36
N GLU A 167 -16.80 15.77 -22.78
CA GLU A 167 -16.39 17.08 -23.27
C GLU A 167 -17.07 17.41 -24.60
N ALA A 168 -17.03 16.49 -25.57
CA ALA A 168 -17.73 16.64 -26.84
C ALA A 168 -19.25 16.82 -26.66
N GLU A 169 -19.87 16.13 -25.69
CA GLU A 169 -21.28 16.33 -25.34
C GLU A 169 -21.55 17.73 -24.79
N LYS A 170 -20.66 18.30 -23.97
CA LYS A 170 -20.77 19.70 -23.49
C LYS A 170 -20.60 20.70 -24.63
N ASP A 171 -19.66 20.47 -25.53
CA ASP A 171 -19.44 21.34 -26.68
C ASP A 171 -20.64 21.29 -27.64
N LEU A 172 -21.20 20.10 -27.85
CA LEU A 172 -22.45 19.95 -28.59
C LEU A 172 -23.58 20.71 -27.90
N GLN A 173 -23.72 20.63 -26.57
CA GLN A 173 -24.72 21.42 -25.84
C GLN A 173 -24.54 22.92 -26.06
N ARG A 174 -23.29 23.43 -26.00
CA ARG A 174 -22.99 24.84 -26.28
C ARG A 174 -23.37 25.25 -27.70
N VAL A 175 -23.03 24.43 -28.68
CA VAL A 175 -23.35 24.70 -30.09
C VAL A 175 -24.84 24.52 -30.37
N SER A 176 -25.53 23.60 -29.68
CA SER A 176 -26.96 23.34 -29.86
C SER A 176 -27.85 24.52 -29.48
N ILE A 177 -27.34 25.43 -28.63
CA ILE A 177 -28.00 26.69 -28.30
C ILE A 177 -28.05 27.62 -29.53
N VAL A 178 -27.07 27.53 -30.43
CA VAL A 178 -27.08 28.25 -31.71
C VAL A 178 -28.06 27.54 -32.63
N ASN A 179 -29.27 28.09 -32.71
CA ASN A 179 -30.31 27.52 -33.56
C ASN A 179 -29.88 27.66 -35.03
N ARG A 180 -30.08 26.61 -35.84
CA ARG A 180 -29.69 26.64 -37.26
C ARG A 180 -30.36 27.77 -38.05
N ASP A 181 -31.47 28.29 -37.54
CA ASP A 181 -32.19 29.41 -38.12
C ASP A 181 -31.55 30.77 -37.81
N ASP A 182 -30.92 30.95 -36.64
CA ASP A 182 -30.22 32.20 -36.28
C ASP A 182 -28.99 32.45 -37.19
N LEU A 183 -28.37 31.37 -37.67
CA LEU A 183 -27.27 31.41 -38.64
C LEU A 183 -27.71 31.94 -40.03
N LYS A 184 -29.02 31.89 -40.35
CA LYS A 184 -29.54 32.46 -41.61
C LYS A 184 -29.61 33.99 -41.53
N ASP A 185 -29.90 34.54 -40.34
CA ASP A 185 -29.91 35.98 -40.13
C ASP A 185 -28.49 36.57 -40.12
N LEU A 186 -27.50 35.82 -39.63
CA LEU A 186 -26.07 36.16 -39.73
C LEU A 186 -25.57 36.31 -41.18
N LYS A 187 -26.19 35.67 -42.17
CA LYS A 187 -25.84 35.90 -43.59
C LYS A 187 -26.21 37.28 -44.10
N ARG A 188 -27.15 37.99 -43.44
CA ARG A 188 -27.56 39.35 -43.79
C ARG A 188 -26.72 40.43 -43.10
N VAL A 189 -25.96 40.07 -42.07
CA VAL A 189 -25.09 40.99 -41.33
C VAL A 189 -23.97 41.58 -42.20
N PRO A 190 -23.28 40.83 -43.08
CA PRO A 190 -22.27 41.38 -43.98
C PRO A 190 -22.82 42.50 -44.87
N GLU A 191 -24.05 42.34 -45.37
CA GLU A 191 -24.69 43.37 -46.21
C GLU A 191 -24.90 44.66 -45.42
N LYS A 192 -25.43 44.57 -44.19
CA LYS A 192 -25.59 45.74 -43.31
C LYS A 192 -24.27 46.38 -42.88
N VAL A 193 -23.22 45.58 -42.69
CA VAL A 193 -21.87 46.09 -42.35
C VAL A 193 -21.25 46.80 -43.54
N VAL A 194 -21.44 46.29 -44.75
CA VAL A 194 -21.01 46.96 -45.99
C VAL A 194 -21.79 48.27 -46.20
N GLU A 195 -23.10 48.29 -45.93
CA GLU A 195 -23.91 49.51 -45.95
C GLU A 195 -23.44 50.54 -44.90
N LEU A 196 -23.14 50.09 -43.67
CA LEU A 196 -22.57 50.96 -42.63
C LEU A 196 -21.19 51.49 -43.04
N GLN A 197 -20.34 50.65 -43.64
CA GLN A 197 -19.02 51.05 -44.10
C GLN A 197 -19.12 52.08 -45.23
N GLN A 198 -20.08 51.92 -46.14
CA GLN A 198 -20.37 52.90 -47.19
C GLN A 198 -20.91 54.20 -46.59
N ALA A 199 -21.81 54.13 -45.62
CA ALA A 199 -22.32 55.32 -44.91
C ALA A 199 -21.22 56.06 -44.12
N ILE A 200 -20.27 55.33 -43.52
CA ILE A 200 -19.09 55.89 -42.86
C ILE A 200 -18.13 56.52 -43.87
N ALA A 201 -17.99 55.93 -45.06
CA ALA A 201 -17.16 56.48 -46.14
C ALA A 201 -17.75 57.74 -46.78
N GLU A 202 -19.07 57.94 -46.70
CA GLU A 202 -19.77 59.14 -47.18
C GLU A 202 -19.84 60.29 -46.16
N LEU A 203 -19.52 60.02 -44.89
CA LEU A 203 -19.39 61.06 -43.87
C LEU A 203 -18.14 61.92 -44.16
N PRO A 204 -18.25 63.26 -44.18
CA PRO A 204 -17.09 64.13 -44.37
C PRO A 204 -16.09 63.92 -43.24
N GLU A 205 -14.79 63.86 -43.60
CA GLU A 205 -13.67 63.74 -42.66
C GLU A 205 -13.85 64.74 -41.52
N THR A 206 -14.23 64.23 -40.35
CA THR A 206 -14.26 65.06 -39.15
C THR A 206 -12.81 65.26 -38.77
N GLU A 207 -12.33 66.51 -38.79
CA GLU A 207 -10.99 66.85 -38.28
C GLU A 207 -10.78 66.13 -36.94
N PRO A 208 -9.66 65.40 -36.74
CA PRO A 208 -9.41 64.78 -35.46
C PRO A 208 -9.42 65.88 -34.41
N ALA A 209 -10.31 65.75 -33.42
CA ALA A 209 -10.35 66.64 -32.28
C ALA A 209 -8.92 66.82 -31.75
N PRO A 210 -8.48 68.05 -31.46
CA PRO A 210 -7.09 68.31 -31.11
C PRO A 210 -6.74 67.45 -29.90
N ALA A 211 -5.85 66.49 -30.11
CA ALA A 211 -5.24 65.76 -29.02
C ALA A 211 -4.56 66.79 -28.13
N LEU A 212 -5.15 67.06 -26.96
CA LEU A 212 -4.48 67.76 -25.88
C LEU A 212 -3.22 66.94 -25.57
N ALA A 213 -2.09 67.40 -26.12
CA ALA A 213 -0.78 66.82 -25.90
C ALA A 213 -0.37 67.04 -24.44
N ALA A 214 -0.85 66.16 -23.57
CA ALA A 214 -0.23 65.92 -22.28
C ALA A 214 0.91 64.91 -22.49
N PRO A 215 2.13 65.12 -21.95
CA PRO A 215 3.18 64.13 -22.02
C PRO A 215 2.72 62.84 -21.31
N PRO A 216 2.97 61.64 -21.87
CA PRO A 216 2.49 60.39 -21.31
C PRO A 216 3.21 60.12 -19.98
N VAL A 217 2.46 60.10 -18.88
CA VAL A 217 2.95 59.67 -17.55
C VAL A 217 3.04 58.14 -17.47
N HIS A 218 2.35 57.42 -18.37
CA HIS A 218 2.28 55.97 -18.41
C HIS A 218 2.79 55.40 -19.74
N ARG A 219 3.33 54.17 -19.69
CA ARG A 219 3.89 53.49 -20.85
C ARG A 219 2.76 53.20 -21.86
N PRO A 220 3.01 53.24 -23.18
CA PRO A 220 1.95 53.30 -24.20
C PRO A 220 0.98 52.11 -24.20
N TRP A 221 1.35 50.96 -23.63
CA TRP A 221 0.48 49.78 -23.51
C TRP A 221 -0.43 49.77 -22.26
N GLU A 222 -0.30 50.75 -21.37
CA GLU A 222 -1.11 50.88 -20.14
C GLU A 222 -2.29 51.84 -20.30
N ALA A 223 -2.38 52.54 -21.44
CA ALA A 223 -3.39 53.57 -21.67
C ALA A 223 -4.73 53.03 -22.18
N ASP A 224 -4.73 52.01 -23.06
CA ASP A 224 -5.95 51.43 -23.62
C ASP A 224 -5.73 50.00 -24.14
N ARG A 225 -6.79 49.17 -24.25
CA ARG A 225 -6.70 47.80 -24.79
C ARG A 225 -6.19 47.81 -26.24
N ASP A 226 -6.63 48.78 -27.02
CA ASP A 226 -6.26 48.89 -28.42
C ASP A 226 -4.79 49.29 -28.60
N SER A 227 -4.23 50.06 -27.65
CA SER A 227 -2.80 50.38 -27.63
C SER A 227 -1.93 49.19 -27.23
N TYR A 228 -2.44 48.29 -26.36
CA TYR A 228 -1.79 47.01 -26.06
C TYR A 228 -1.76 46.09 -27.29
N VAL A 229 -2.87 45.96 -28.02
CA VAL A 229 -2.92 45.12 -29.22
C VAL A 229 -1.99 45.67 -30.31
N ALA A 230 -1.95 46.98 -30.53
CA ALA A 230 -1.00 47.62 -31.45
C ALA A 230 0.47 47.38 -31.03
N TRP A 231 0.75 47.42 -29.73
CA TRP A 231 2.08 47.09 -29.20
C TRP A 231 2.44 45.62 -29.42
N VAL A 232 1.56 44.66 -29.09
CA VAL A 232 1.83 43.23 -29.27
C VAL A 232 2.03 42.88 -30.73
N THR A 233 1.18 43.42 -31.61
CA THR A 233 1.28 43.19 -33.05
C THR A 233 2.58 43.75 -33.63
N SER A 234 2.98 44.97 -33.25
CA SER A 234 4.28 45.54 -33.67
C SER A 234 5.47 44.73 -33.15
N GLN A 235 5.39 44.19 -31.92
CA GLN A 235 6.42 43.32 -31.36
C GLN A 235 6.49 41.98 -32.08
N LEU A 236 5.35 41.41 -32.48
CA LEU A 236 5.28 40.16 -33.24
C LEU A 236 5.86 40.33 -34.64
N VAL A 237 5.58 41.47 -35.29
CA VAL A 237 6.15 41.83 -36.60
C VAL A 237 7.66 42.06 -36.48
N ALA A 238 8.14 42.73 -35.44
CA ALA A 238 9.57 42.89 -35.18
C ALA A 238 10.26 41.53 -34.94
N ARG A 239 9.63 40.62 -34.19
CA ARG A 239 10.15 39.29 -33.91
C ARG A 239 10.13 38.37 -35.14
N ALA A 240 9.16 38.53 -36.03
CA ALA A 240 9.12 37.86 -37.32
C ALA A 240 10.15 38.42 -38.32
N ALA A 241 10.52 39.70 -38.19
CA ALA A 241 11.56 40.33 -38.99
C ALA A 241 13.00 39.99 -38.50
N ILE A 242 13.19 39.71 -37.21
CA ILE A 242 14.49 39.30 -36.61
C ILE A 242 14.66 37.78 -36.72
N GLY A 243 14.73 37.29 -37.96
CA GLY A 243 15.17 35.93 -38.31
C GLY A 243 16.66 35.83 -38.62
N ALA A 244 17.51 36.74 -38.11
CA ALA A 244 18.97 36.70 -38.21
C ALA A 244 19.65 37.40 -37.01
N PRO A 245 20.82 36.93 -36.52
CA PRO A 245 21.34 37.32 -35.21
C PRO A 245 22.32 38.50 -35.31
N THR A 246 22.12 39.55 -34.50
CA THR A 246 23.22 40.25 -33.82
C THR A 246 22.69 41.06 -32.64
N THR A 247 23.44 40.97 -31.55
CA THR A 247 23.35 41.70 -30.29
C THR A 247 23.50 43.21 -30.46
N SER A 248 22.53 43.99 -29.99
CA SER A 248 22.81 45.22 -29.24
C SER A 248 21.59 45.65 -28.43
N SER A 249 21.84 45.83 -27.15
CA SER A 249 21.02 46.37 -26.07
C SER A 249 20.16 47.58 -26.43
N SER A 250 18.87 47.50 -26.06
CA SER A 250 18.25 48.55 -25.25
C SER A 250 17.26 47.93 -24.27
N THR A 251 17.56 48.16 -23.00
CA THR A 251 16.81 47.79 -21.81
C THR A 251 15.36 48.27 -21.89
N SER A 252 14.41 47.35 -21.69
CA SER A 252 13.10 47.61 -21.07
C SER A 252 12.41 46.27 -20.77
N GLN A 253 12.76 45.72 -19.62
CA GLN A 253 12.16 44.55 -18.98
C GLN A 253 10.67 44.78 -18.64
N PRO A 254 9.76 43.80 -18.88
CA PRO A 254 8.46 43.70 -18.21
C PRO A 254 8.45 42.50 -17.22
N PRO A 255 7.38 42.29 -16.44
CA PRO A 255 7.45 42.02 -15.02
C PRO A 255 7.99 40.61 -14.69
N SER A 256 8.63 40.55 -13.54
CA SER A 256 8.85 39.34 -12.76
C SER A 256 7.62 38.43 -12.80
N GLN A 257 7.76 37.31 -13.50
CA GLN A 257 6.97 36.12 -13.25
C GLN A 257 7.28 35.68 -11.82
N ASP A 258 6.24 35.52 -11.00
CA ASP A 258 6.38 34.91 -9.69
C ASP A 258 7.05 33.55 -9.85
N PRO A 259 8.09 33.22 -9.06
CA PRO A 259 8.81 31.94 -9.17
C PRO A 259 7.95 30.71 -8.84
N ALA A 260 6.69 30.91 -8.43
CA ALA A 260 5.73 29.86 -8.15
C ALA A 260 5.05 29.28 -9.41
N GLU A 261 4.90 30.06 -10.49
CA GLU A 261 4.25 29.57 -11.72
C GLU A 261 5.23 28.81 -12.63
N THR A 262 6.52 29.14 -12.59
CA THR A 262 7.55 28.39 -13.31
C THR A 262 7.76 27.00 -12.71
N ASP A 263 7.74 26.88 -11.38
CA ASP A 263 7.83 25.59 -10.67
C ASP A 263 6.56 24.73 -10.90
N PHE A 264 5.40 25.36 -11.11
CA PHE A 264 4.16 24.66 -11.45
C PHE A 264 4.21 24.06 -12.87
N MET A 265 4.70 24.82 -13.85
CA MET A 265 4.79 24.36 -15.25
C MET A 265 5.88 23.29 -15.43
N GLU A 266 6.96 23.35 -14.66
CA GLU A 266 8.03 22.34 -14.68
C GLU A 266 7.56 21.01 -14.05
N ARG A 267 6.83 21.06 -12.94
CA ARG A 267 6.15 19.89 -12.35
C ARG A 267 5.07 19.29 -13.26
N LEU A 268 4.41 20.11 -14.08
CA LEU A 268 3.40 19.63 -15.03
C LEU A 268 4.03 18.90 -16.21
N LEU A 269 5.25 19.26 -16.60
CA LEU A 269 6.02 18.56 -17.64
C LEU A 269 6.68 17.27 -17.12
N GLU A 270 7.15 17.24 -15.86
CA GLU A 270 7.66 16.01 -15.24
C GLU A 270 6.55 14.96 -14.99
N THR A 271 5.32 15.40 -14.70
CA THR A 271 4.18 14.47 -14.52
C THR A 271 3.62 13.93 -15.84
N LEU A 272 3.92 14.57 -16.98
CA LEU A 272 3.57 14.07 -18.31
C LEU A 272 4.61 13.10 -18.90
N ASN A 273 5.86 13.16 -18.44
CA ASN A 273 6.92 12.20 -18.77
C ASN A 273 7.25 11.31 -17.56
N GLY A 274 6.32 10.42 -17.21
CA GLY A 274 6.57 9.38 -16.21
C GLY A 274 7.63 8.36 -16.67
N PRO A 275 8.31 7.69 -15.71
CA PRO A 275 9.60 7.01 -15.91
C PRO A 275 9.49 5.72 -16.73
N GLN A 276 10.57 5.40 -17.45
CA GLN A 276 10.84 4.02 -17.90
C GLN A 276 11.19 3.12 -16.71
#